data_AF-A0A9X4BPX9-F1
#
_entry.id   AF-A0A9X4BPX9-F1
#
_cell.length_a   1.000
_cell.length_b   1.000
_cell.length_c   1.000
_cell.angle_alpha   90.00
_cell.angle_beta   90.00
_cell.angle_gamma   90.00
#
_symmetry.space_group_name_H-M   'P 1'
#
loop_
_entity.id
_entity.type
_entity.pdbx_description
1 polymer ?
#
loop_
_entity_poly.entity_id
_entity_poly.type
_entity_poly.pdbx_seq_one_letter_code
_entity_poly.pdbx_strand_id
1 'polypeptide(L)'
;MQYLTVREVFHRWLNKYNHDAQSVSHAARRKAFSALVDPTLGSHLCGTLKQEDARRTLREGAALRSLDSAAAAFHMLNQAMAWADLWPAEAVVYEPFIAGTSLEIPLSSYQVAALVTKLPVNYRVACHIILLTGIKPATLTSITMGAFMSAFEASIDTDSPDLIHPVYVANSPQPVFLTNPVLTAMNKHVSRCKDAERVFQMAPTSIASTWNRYAGDAPVLGRFKGTAATHLLKLGADAHALSANLGVSLASAGALMERLRPASQSVQQEALA
;
A
#
# COMPACT_ATOMS: atom_id res chain seq x y z
N MET A 1 -12.36 28.96 13.93
CA MET A 1 -11.21 28.85 12.98
C MET A 1 -11.54 29.30 11.55
N GLN A 2 -12.74 29.81 11.26
CA GLN A 2 -13.20 30.08 9.88
C GLN A 2 -12.42 31.17 9.13
N TYR A 3 -11.83 32.13 9.85
CA TYR A 3 -11.02 33.22 9.28
C TYR A 3 -9.55 32.85 9.06
N LEU A 4 -9.14 31.64 9.42
CA LEU A 4 -7.79 31.15 9.15
C LEU A 4 -7.70 30.62 7.73
N THR A 5 -6.52 30.77 7.15
CA THR A 5 -6.18 30.10 5.90
C THR A 5 -5.97 28.60 6.11
N VAL A 6 -6.13 27.81 5.04
CA VAL A 6 -5.86 26.36 5.05
C VAL A 6 -4.45 26.08 5.56
N ARG A 7 -3.47 26.89 5.15
CA ARG A 7 -2.09 26.80 5.63
C ARG A 7 -1.98 26.96 7.15
N GLU A 8 -2.62 27.96 7.72
CA GLU A 8 -2.57 28.23 9.15
C GLU A 8 -3.24 27.12 9.97
N VAL A 9 -4.41 26.63 9.52
CA VAL A 9 -5.09 25.50 10.18
C VAL A 9 -4.22 24.25 10.12
N PHE A 10 -3.61 23.95 8.96
CA PHE A 10 -2.77 22.77 8.81
C PHE A 10 -1.50 22.82 9.67
N HIS A 11 -0.83 23.98 9.76
CA HIS A 11 0.31 24.14 10.65
C HIS A 11 -0.06 23.96 12.13
N ARG A 12 -1.20 24.50 12.55
CA ARG A 12 -1.70 24.32 13.93
C ARG A 12 -2.07 22.85 14.20
N TRP A 13 -2.70 22.18 13.24
CA TRP A 13 -3.00 20.75 13.31
C TRP A 13 -1.71 19.92 13.44
N LEU A 14 -0.72 20.12 12.56
CA LEU A 14 0.58 19.44 12.65
C LEU A 14 1.27 19.67 14.01
N ASN A 15 1.26 20.91 14.50
CA ASN A 15 1.88 21.26 15.79
C ASN A 15 1.12 20.68 16.99
N LYS A 16 -0.18 20.37 16.87
CA LYS A 16 -0.91 19.65 17.93
C LYS A 16 -0.50 18.18 18.00
N TYR A 17 -0.24 17.55 16.86
CA TYR A 17 0.22 16.15 16.79
C TYR A 17 1.75 16.00 16.94
N ASN A 18 2.47 17.08 17.27
CA ASN A 18 3.93 17.10 17.46
C ASN A 18 4.42 16.35 18.72
N HIS A 19 3.52 15.82 19.57
CA HIS A 19 3.96 14.95 20.66
C HIS A 19 4.51 13.60 20.16
N ASP A 20 4.26 13.23 18.90
CA ASP A 20 4.86 12.05 18.22
C ASP A 20 5.91 12.44 17.15
N ALA A 21 6.70 13.50 17.41
CA ALA A 21 7.63 14.14 16.49
C ALA A 21 8.73 13.23 15.88
N GLN A 22 8.86 11.97 16.31
CA GLN A 22 9.83 11.02 15.75
C GLN A 22 9.24 10.04 14.73
N SER A 23 7.94 10.06 14.45
CA SER A 23 7.37 9.15 13.46
C SER A 23 7.67 9.61 12.02
N VAL A 24 8.12 8.68 11.18
CA VAL A 24 8.28 8.83 9.71
C VAL A 24 7.01 9.43 9.06
N SER A 25 5.85 9.27 9.72
CA SER A 25 4.58 9.88 9.37
C SER A 25 4.58 11.42 9.35
N HIS A 26 5.29 12.12 10.24
CA HIS A 26 5.22 13.58 10.32
C HIS A 26 5.95 14.26 9.14
N ALA A 27 7.15 13.78 8.81
CA ALA A 27 7.90 14.25 7.65
C ALA A 27 7.14 13.98 6.33
N ALA A 28 6.49 12.82 6.22
CA ALA A 28 5.63 12.50 5.09
C ALA A 28 4.42 13.44 4.98
N ARG A 29 3.75 13.74 6.10
CA ARG A 29 2.61 14.68 6.15
C ARG A 29 3.00 16.10 5.75
N ARG A 30 4.13 16.62 6.26
CA ARG A 30 4.67 17.93 5.85
C ARG A 30 4.99 17.98 4.35
N LYS A 31 5.68 16.96 3.85
CA LYS A 31 6.07 16.89 2.43
C LYS A 31 4.86 16.86 1.51
N ALA A 32 3.83 16.08 1.84
CA ALA A 32 2.62 16.00 1.05
C ALA A 32 1.79 17.30 1.09
N PHE A 33 1.74 17.99 2.24
CA PHE A 33 1.13 19.30 2.35
C PHE A 33 1.83 20.35 1.47
N SER A 34 3.15 20.51 1.61
CA SER A 34 3.89 21.52 0.83
C SER A 34 3.91 21.22 -0.67
N ALA A 35 3.79 19.94 -1.04
CA ALA A 35 3.81 19.49 -2.42
C ALA A 35 2.52 19.80 -3.18
N LEU A 36 1.36 19.74 -2.52
CA LEU A 36 0.08 19.74 -3.20
C LEU A 36 -0.96 20.66 -2.57
N VAL A 37 -1.11 20.64 -1.25
CA VAL A 37 -2.15 21.43 -0.57
C VAL A 37 -1.75 22.91 -0.50
N ASP A 38 -0.51 23.19 -0.12
CA ASP A 38 -0.05 24.57 0.06
C ASP A 38 -0.07 25.41 -1.23
N PRO A 39 0.39 24.89 -2.39
CA PRO A 39 0.39 25.65 -3.64
C PRO A 39 -1.01 25.85 -4.23
N THR A 40 -1.96 24.95 -3.92
CA THR A 40 -3.30 24.97 -4.55
C THR A 40 -4.35 25.63 -3.65
N LEU A 41 -4.35 25.28 -2.37
CA LEU A 41 -5.39 25.65 -1.41
C LEU A 41 -4.83 26.43 -0.21
N GLY A 42 -3.51 26.51 -0.03
CA GLY A 42 -2.89 27.04 1.20
C GLY A 42 -3.34 28.45 1.58
N SER A 43 -3.59 29.33 0.61
CA SER A 43 -4.04 30.71 0.82
C SER A 43 -5.57 30.86 0.98
N HIS A 44 -6.35 29.80 0.74
CA HIS A 44 -7.80 29.88 0.83
C HIS A 44 -8.25 30.00 2.29
N LEU A 45 -9.27 30.81 2.53
CA LEU A 45 -9.91 30.87 3.84
C LEU A 45 -10.72 29.59 4.09
N CYS A 46 -10.56 29.02 5.28
CA CYS A 46 -11.18 27.73 5.58
C CYS A 46 -12.71 27.81 5.63
N GLY A 47 -13.28 28.94 6.06
CA GLY A 47 -14.73 29.15 6.10
C GLY A 47 -15.39 29.24 4.73
N THR A 48 -14.63 29.47 3.66
CA THR A 48 -15.16 29.57 2.28
C THR A 48 -14.93 28.31 1.47
N LEU A 49 -14.11 27.38 1.97
CA LEU A 49 -13.70 26.18 1.25
C LEU A 49 -14.67 25.03 1.51
N LYS A 50 -15.44 24.66 0.48
CA LYS A 50 -16.26 23.45 0.52
C LYS A 50 -15.40 22.21 0.31
N GLN A 51 -15.77 21.11 0.95
CA GLN A 51 -15.06 19.84 0.90
C GLN A 51 -14.94 19.28 -0.53
N GLU A 52 -16.00 19.39 -1.34
CA GLU A 52 -15.99 18.94 -2.74
C GLU A 52 -15.09 19.77 -3.64
N ASP A 53 -15.05 21.09 -3.44
CA ASP A 53 -14.19 22.00 -4.22
C ASP A 53 -12.72 21.71 -3.92
N ALA A 54 -12.37 21.52 -2.65
CA ALA A 54 -11.03 21.08 -2.26
C ALA A 54 -10.65 19.72 -2.87
N ARG A 55 -11.59 18.77 -2.92
CA ARG A 55 -11.39 17.45 -3.55
C ARG A 55 -11.09 17.60 -5.04
N ARG A 56 -11.81 18.50 -5.73
CA ARG A 56 -11.63 18.78 -7.17
C ARG A 56 -10.29 19.47 -7.44
N THR A 57 -9.98 20.55 -6.73
CA THR A 57 -8.73 21.30 -6.92
C THR A 57 -7.50 20.43 -6.66
N LEU A 58 -7.52 19.55 -5.64
CA LEU A 58 -6.41 18.64 -5.40
C LEU A 58 -6.28 17.57 -6.49
N ARG A 59 -7.39 17.09 -7.08
CA ARG A 59 -7.35 16.18 -8.24
C ARG A 59 -6.74 16.86 -9.46
N GLU A 60 -7.13 18.10 -9.74
CA GLU A 60 -6.60 18.88 -10.86
C GLU A 60 -5.10 19.18 -10.67
N GLY A 61 -4.68 19.56 -9.46
CA GLY A 61 -3.26 19.72 -9.11
C GLY A 61 -2.46 18.41 -9.15
N ALA A 62 -3.13 17.25 -9.03
CA ALA A 62 -2.52 15.92 -9.11
C ALA A 62 -2.09 15.53 -10.52
N ALA A 63 -2.60 16.20 -11.56
CA ALA A 63 -2.30 15.91 -12.95
C ALA A 63 -0.78 15.92 -13.25
N LEU A 64 0.02 16.54 -12.38
CA LEU A 64 1.47 16.67 -12.48
C LEU A 64 2.28 15.75 -11.55
N ARG A 65 1.66 14.93 -10.67
CA ARG A 65 2.39 14.14 -9.65
C ARG A 65 1.93 12.68 -9.49
N SER A 66 0.75 12.45 -8.95
CA SER A 66 0.03 11.15 -8.98
C SER A 66 -1.31 11.29 -8.24
N LEU A 67 -2.33 10.53 -8.66
CA LEU A 67 -3.64 10.51 -8.00
C LEU A 67 -3.56 10.00 -6.56
N ASP A 68 -2.69 9.02 -6.27
CA ASP A 68 -2.43 8.54 -4.91
C ASP A 68 -1.92 9.65 -3.98
N SER A 69 -1.07 10.55 -4.49
CA SER A 69 -0.55 11.69 -3.72
C SER A 69 -1.65 12.70 -3.40
N ALA A 70 -2.59 12.91 -4.32
CA ALA A 70 -3.71 13.81 -4.11
C ALA A 70 -4.77 13.24 -3.17
N ALA A 71 -5.01 11.93 -3.20
CA ALA A 71 -5.88 11.28 -2.23
C ALA A 71 -5.28 11.39 -0.82
N ALA A 72 -3.97 11.16 -0.68
CA ALA A 72 -3.27 11.35 0.59
C ALA A 72 -3.32 12.82 1.06
N ALA A 73 -3.08 13.79 0.17
CA ALA A 73 -3.20 15.22 0.43
C ALA A 73 -4.61 15.60 0.93
N PHE A 74 -5.65 15.13 0.24
CA PHE A 74 -7.04 15.39 0.60
C PHE A 74 -7.41 14.75 1.94
N HIS A 75 -6.97 13.52 2.20
CA HIS A 75 -7.20 12.85 3.48
C HIS A 75 -6.62 13.64 4.65
N MET A 76 -5.38 14.14 4.53
CA MET A 76 -4.77 14.96 5.57
C MET A 76 -5.47 16.32 5.73
N LEU A 77 -5.86 16.95 4.61
CA LEU A 77 -6.64 18.20 4.66
C LEU A 77 -7.96 17.97 5.41
N ASN A 78 -8.66 16.87 5.12
CA ASN A 78 -9.90 16.51 5.79
C ASN A 78 -9.71 16.32 7.30
N GLN A 79 -8.64 15.63 7.71
CA GLN A 79 -8.31 15.51 9.14
C GLN A 79 -8.00 16.85 9.82
N ALA A 80 -7.30 17.75 9.13
CA ALA A 80 -6.99 19.08 9.66
C ALA A 80 -8.26 19.96 9.78
N MET A 81 -9.16 19.90 8.79
CA MET A 81 -10.41 20.65 8.77
C MET A 81 -11.43 20.10 9.77
N ALA A 82 -11.51 18.77 9.94
CA ALA A 82 -12.33 18.13 10.96
C ALA A 82 -11.83 18.47 12.36
N TRP A 83 -10.50 18.48 12.59
CA TRP A 83 -9.94 18.93 13.86
C TRP A 83 -10.27 20.39 14.21
N ALA A 84 -10.46 21.22 13.19
CA ALA A 84 -10.84 22.62 13.33
C ALA A 84 -12.35 22.85 13.47
N ASP A 85 -13.15 21.78 13.53
CA ASP A 85 -14.62 21.77 13.50
C ASP A 85 -15.20 22.51 12.27
N LEU A 86 -14.48 22.47 11.15
CA LEU A 86 -14.88 23.16 9.91
C LEU A 86 -15.56 22.23 8.93
N TRP A 87 -15.18 20.96 8.91
CA TRP A 87 -15.80 19.90 8.12
C TRP A 87 -16.29 18.78 9.03
N PRO A 88 -17.32 18.02 8.65
CA PRO A 88 -17.80 16.91 9.46
C PRO A 88 -16.70 15.87 9.63
N ALA A 89 -16.55 15.35 10.85
CA ALA A 89 -15.73 14.18 11.15
C ALA A 89 -16.44 12.92 10.65
N GLU A 90 -16.74 12.83 9.35
CA GLU A 90 -17.11 11.56 8.77
C GLU A 90 -15.94 10.59 8.93
N ALA A 91 -16.23 9.29 9.08
CA ALA A 91 -15.21 8.27 9.05
C ALA A 91 -14.47 8.38 7.72
N VAL A 92 -13.34 9.09 7.72
CA VAL A 92 -12.58 9.37 6.51
C VAL A 92 -11.87 8.08 6.13
N VAL A 93 -12.61 7.19 5.49
CA VAL A 93 -12.03 6.08 4.75
C VAL A 93 -11.03 6.73 3.81
N TYR A 94 -9.77 6.34 3.90
CA TYR A 94 -8.82 6.60 2.84
C TYR A 94 -9.38 5.89 1.60
N GLU A 95 -10.19 6.62 0.83
CA GLU A 95 -10.46 6.31 -0.54
C GLU A 95 -9.23 6.83 -1.28
N PRO A 96 -8.29 5.97 -1.72
CA PRO A 96 -7.47 6.36 -2.85
C PRO A 96 -8.43 6.88 -3.93
N PHE A 97 -8.00 7.75 -4.82
CA PHE A 97 -8.84 8.10 -5.97
C PHE A 97 -8.98 6.84 -6.86
N ILE A 98 -9.88 5.93 -6.48
CA ILE A 98 -10.21 4.69 -7.20
C ILE A 98 -10.80 5.07 -8.56
N ALA A 99 -11.43 6.24 -8.62
CA ALA A 99 -11.74 6.96 -9.85
C ALA A 99 -10.44 7.57 -10.43
N GLY A 100 -9.60 6.72 -11.01
CA GLY A 100 -8.48 7.17 -11.84
C GLY A 100 -7.14 6.51 -11.57
N THR A 101 -6.96 5.72 -10.50
CA THR A 101 -6.06 4.58 -10.66
C THR A 101 -6.70 3.71 -11.72
N SER A 102 -6.36 3.97 -12.99
CA SER A 102 -6.24 2.90 -13.94
C SER A 102 -5.61 1.78 -13.13
N LEU A 103 -6.29 0.65 -13.00
CA LEU A 103 -5.57 -0.58 -12.71
C LEU A 103 -4.65 -0.70 -13.91
N GLU A 104 -3.51 -0.01 -13.84
CA GLU A 104 -2.53 0.01 -14.89
C GLU A 104 -2.27 -1.47 -15.13
N ILE A 105 -2.48 -1.89 -16.38
CA ILE A 105 -2.61 -3.29 -16.77
C ILE A 105 -1.63 -4.12 -15.94
N PRO A 106 -2.05 -5.08 -15.10
CA PRO A 106 -1.13 -5.83 -14.26
C PRO A 106 0.09 -6.32 -15.06
N LEU A 107 1.27 -6.29 -14.46
CA LEU A 107 2.45 -6.89 -15.07
C LEU A 107 2.16 -8.36 -15.36
N SER A 108 2.47 -8.81 -16.58
CA SER A 108 2.40 -10.23 -16.92
C SER A 108 3.47 -11.02 -16.17
N SER A 109 3.29 -12.34 -16.03
CA SER A 109 4.28 -13.22 -15.39
C SER A 109 5.67 -13.09 -16.03
N TYR A 110 5.72 -12.85 -17.35
CA TYR A 110 6.97 -12.58 -18.07
C TYR A 110 7.62 -11.25 -17.65
N GLN A 111 6.83 -10.18 -17.54
CA GLN A 111 7.32 -8.87 -17.08
C GLN A 111 7.81 -8.92 -15.64
N VAL A 112 7.11 -9.66 -14.77
CA VAL A 112 7.55 -9.92 -13.39
C VAL A 112 8.86 -10.67 -13.37
N ALA A 113 8.99 -11.76 -14.13
CA ALA A 113 10.23 -12.54 -14.19
C ALA A 113 11.41 -11.71 -14.73
N ALA A 114 11.20 -10.96 -15.82
CA ALA A 114 12.22 -10.08 -16.41
C ALA A 114 12.65 -8.95 -15.47
N LEU A 115 11.75 -8.48 -14.60
CA LEU A 115 12.07 -7.49 -13.58
C LEU A 115 12.89 -8.10 -12.44
N VAL A 116 12.47 -9.28 -11.95
CA VAL A 116 13.15 -9.99 -10.86
C VAL A 116 14.58 -10.41 -11.24
N THR A 117 14.83 -10.78 -12.50
CA THR A 117 16.19 -11.16 -12.95
C THR A 117 17.18 -9.99 -12.94
N LYS A 118 16.71 -8.75 -13.14
CA LYS A 118 17.54 -7.53 -13.07
C LYS A 118 17.94 -7.15 -11.65
N LEU A 119 17.22 -7.62 -10.63
CA LEU A 119 17.49 -7.26 -9.24
C LEU A 119 18.74 -7.98 -8.71
N PRO A 120 19.48 -7.35 -7.78
CA PRO A 120 20.56 -8.01 -7.08
C PRO A 120 20.04 -9.23 -6.32
N VAL A 121 20.82 -10.32 -6.30
CA VAL A 121 20.41 -11.63 -5.75
C VAL A 121 19.81 -11.52 -4.35
N ASN A 122 20.39 -10.68 -3.49
CA ASN A 122 19.96 -10.49 -2.11
C ASN A 122 18.58 -9.82 -1.96
N TYR A 123 18.09 -9.13 -3.00
CA TYR A 123 16.80 -8.44 -3.01
C TYR A 123 15.73 -9.17 -3.82
N ARG A 124 16.12 -10.15 -4.67
CA ARG A 124 15.19 -10.87 -5.57
C ARG A 124 14.01 -11.47 -4.82
N VAL A 125 14.28 -12.18 -3.72
CA VAL A 125 13.22 -12.85 -2.94
C VAL A 125 12.29 -11.82 -2.31
N ALA A 126 12.84 -10.81 -1.62
CA ALA A 126 12.04 -9.77 -0.97
C ALA A 126 11.15 -9.01 -1.97
N CYS A 127 11.72 -8.58 -3.09
CA CYS A 127 10.97 -7.89 -4.14
C CYS A 127 9.94 -8.79 -4.82
N HIS A 128 10.26 -10.07 -5.05
CA HIS A 128 9.30 -11.01 -5.62
C HIS A 128 8.11 -11.25 -4.67
N ILE A 129 8.35 -11.34 -3.36
CA ILE A 129 7.26 -11.45 -2.39
C ILE A 129 6.39 -10.19 -2.41
N ILE A 130 7.00 -9.00 -2.39
CA ILE A 130 6.27 -7.72 -2.45
C ILE A 130 5.42 -7.64 -3.73
N LEU A 131 5.92 -8.13 -4.87
CA LEU A 131 5.17 -8.17 -6.12
C LEU A 131 3.94 -9.07 -6.06
N LEU A 132 4.07 -10.25 -5.47
CA LEU A 132 3.01 -11.26 -5.45
C LEU A 132 1.96 -11.00 -4.37
N THR A 133 2.35 -10.29 -3.31
CA THR A 133 1.52 -10.08 -2.12
C THR A 133 1.10 -8.63 -1.93
N GLY A 134 1.84 -7.66 -2.47
CA GLY A 134 1.59 -6.24 -2.25
C GLY A 134 1.99 -5.72 -0.88
N ILE A 135 2.60 -6.56 -0.04
CA ILE A 135 3.02 -6.21 1.31
C ILE A 135 4.04 -5.08 1.26
N LYS A 136 3.91 -4.11 2.18
CA LYS A 136 4.86 -2.99 2.28
C LYS A 136 6.24 -3.49 2.69
N PRO A 137 7.35 -2.91 2.16
CA PRO A 137 8.71 -3.30 2.55
C PRO A 137 8.96 -3.25 4.06
N ALA A 138 8.36 -2.27 4.76
CA ALA A 138 8.46 -2.14 6.21
C ALA A 138 7.79 -3.30 6.96
N THR A 139 6.67 -3.78 6.44
CA THR A 139 5.96 -4.94 6.99
C THR A 139 6.76 -6.22 6.75
N LEU A 140 7.24 -6.43 5.52
CA LEU A 140 8.05 -7.61 5.16
C LEU A 140 9.30 -7.77 6.04
N THR A 141 10.02 -6.67 6.25
CA THR A 141 11.25 -6.63 7.06
C THR A 141 10.99 -6.67 8.57
N SER A 142 9.73 -6.58 9.00
CA SER A 142 9.33 -6.74 10.40
C SER A 142 8.87 -8.15 10.73
N ILE A 143 8.77 -9.06 9.74
CA ILE A 143 8.41 -10.47 9.97
C ILE A 143 9.55 -11.13 10.74
N THR A 144 9.26 -11.54 11.97
CA THR A 144 10.19 -12.28 12.82
C THR A 144 10.29 -13.73 12.36
N MET A 145 11.38 -14.40 12.73
CA MET A 145 11.55 -15.81 12.42
C MET A 145 10.42 -16.66 13.04
N GLY A 146 10.03 -16.37 14.29
CA GLY A 146 8.95 -17.08 14.97
C GLY A 146 7.59 -16.95 14.28
N ALA A 147 7.23 -15.72 13.86
CA ALA A 147 5.97 -15.49 13.14
C ALA A 147 5.93 -16.22 11.78
N PHE A 148 7.08 -16.25 11.09
CA PHE A 148 7.22 -17.00 9.84
C PHE A 148 7.13 -18.51 10.05
N MET A 149 7.88 -19.08 11.01
CA MET A 149 7.90 -20.53 11.23
C MET A 149 6.54 -21.06 11.63
N SER A 150 5.81 -20.35 12.50
CA SER A 150 4.44 -20.72 12.86
C SER A 150 3.49 -20.79 11.66
N ALA A 151 3.62 -19.87 10.70
CA ALA A 151 2.81 -19.88 9.48
C ALA A 151 3.29 -20.93 8.47
N PHE A 152 4.59 -21.16 8.38
CA PHE A 152 5.18 -22.16 7.48
C PHE A 152 4.83 -23.59 7.91
N GLU A 153 4.90 -23.90 9.21
CA GLU A 153 4.50 -25.20 9.75
C GLU A 153 3.01 -25.45 9.46
N ALA A 154 2.15 -24.46 9.71
CA ALA A 154 0.72 -24.55 9.38
C ALA A 154 0.47 -24.75 7.88
N SER A 155 1.38 -24.32 7.00
CA SER A 155 1.26 -24.54 5.55
C SER A 155 1.63 -25.95 5.11
N ILE A 156 2.54 -26.61 5.82
CA ILE A 156 2.97 -27.98 5.50
C ILE A 156 1.83 -28.98 5.79
N ASP A 157 1.02 -28.71 6.81
CA ASP A 157 -0.09 -29.56 7.23
C ASP A 157 -1.30 -29.48 6.28
N THR A 158 -1.22 -28.68 5.22
CA THR A 158 -2.31 -28.47 4.25
C THR A 158 -1.89 -28.80 2.83
N ASP A 159 -2.56 -29.80 2.22
CA ASP A 159 -2.35 -30.20 0.82
C ASP A 159 -2.88 -29.19 -0.23
N SER A 160 -3.39 -28.03 0.20
CA SER A 160 -3.93 -27.02 -0.69
C SER A 160 -2.85 -25.99 -1.09
N PRO A 161 -2.42 -25.92 -2.37
CA PRO A 161 -1.41 -24.96 -2.81
C PRO A 161 -1.91 -23.50 -2.79
N ASP A 162 -3.23 -23.31 -2.75
CA ASP A 162 -3.88 -22.01 -2.79
C ASP A 162 -4.23 -21.45 -1.40
N LEU A 163 -3.86 -22.17 -0.33
CA LEU A 163 -4.18 -21.71 1.01
C LEU A 163 -3.39 -20.44 1.37
N ILE A 164 -4.10 -19.53 2.02
CA ILE A 164 -3.58 -18.25 2.47
C ILE A 164 -3.47 -18.27 4.00
N HIS A 165 -2.26 -18.08 4.51
CA HIS A 165 -1.94 -18.15 5.92
C HIS A 165 -1.76 -16.76 6.52
N PRO A 166 -2.42 -16.44 7.65
CA PRO A 166 -2.19 -15.20 8.37
C PRO A 166 -0.84 -15.23 9.10
N VAL A 167 -0.07 -14.15 8.95
CA VAL A 167 1.20 -13.91 9.62
C VAL A 167 1.09 -12.65 10.46
N TYR A 168 1.20 -12.81 11.77
CA TYR A 168 1.10 -11.71 12.71
C TYR A 168 2.44 -10.98 12.82
N VAL A 169 2.43 -9.69 12.47
CA VAL A 169 3.62 -8.84 12.46
C VAL A 169 3.46 -7.78 13.53
N ALA A 170 4.46 -7.63 14.42
CA ALA A 170 4.37 -6.76 15.61
C ALA A 170 3.97 -5.30 15.32
N ASN A 171 4.30 -4.78 14.13
CA ASN A 171 4.01 -3.41 13.71
C ASN A 171 2.83 -3.30 12.73
N SER A 172 2.02 -4.36 12.59
CA SER A 172 0.86 -4.38 11.70
C SER A 172 -0.43 -4.53 12.50
N PRO A 173 -1.43 -3.66 12.32
CA PRO A 173 -2.72 -3.77 13.01
C PRO A 173 -3.55 -4.96 12.50
N GLN A 174 -3.20 -5.52 11.34
CA GLN A 174 -3.85 -6.69 10.74
C GLN A 174 -2.80 -7.75 10.39
N PRO A 175 -3.18 -9.04 10.43
CA PRO A 175 -2.31 -10.10 9.95
C PRO A 175 -2.03 -9.90 8.46
N VAL A 176 -0.85 -10.31 8.06
CA VAL A 176 -0.42 -10.30 6.67
C VAL A 176 -0.65 -11.68 6.10
N PHE A 177 -1.28 -11.74 4.94
CA PHE A 177 -1.71 -12.99 4.36
C PHE A 177 -0.70 -13.49 3.33
N LEU A 178 -0.05 -14.63 3.61
CA LEU A 178 0.97 -15.24 2.75
C LEU A 178 0.47 -16.55 2.17
N THR A 179 0.78 -16.80 0.90
CA THR A 179 0.41 -18.04 0.21
C THR A 179 1.51 -19.09 0.36
N ASN A 180 1.18 -20.37 0.14
CA ASN A 180 2.14 -21.47 0.21
C ASN A 180 3.36 -21.30 -0.71
N PRO A 181 3.23 -20.84 -1.96
CA PRO A 181 4.39 -20.52 -2.80
C PRO A 181 5.29 -19.43 -2.21
N VAL A 182 4.69 -18.43 -1.55
CA VAL A 182 5.43 -17.34 -0.90
C VAL A 182 6.17 -17.84 0.34
N LEU A 183 5.50 -18.61 1.20
CA LEU A 183 6.10 -19.22 2.39
C LEU A 183 7.25 -20.16 2.01
N THR A 184 7.08 -20.95 0.94
CA THR A 184 8.15 -21.81 0.40
C THR A 184 9.34 -21.00 -0.12
N ALA A 185 9.09 -19.89 -0.82
CA ALA A 185 10.15 -19.00 -1.29
C ALA A 185 10.90 -18.32 -0.12
N MET A 186 10.18 -17.96 0.94
CA MET A 186 10.77 -17.45 2.19
C MET A 186 11.61 -18.51 2.89
N ASN A 187 11.15 -19.75 2.99
CA ASN A 187 11.91 -20.83 3.62
C ASN A 187 13.27 -21.07 2.92
N LYS A 188 13.28 -21.06 1.58
CA LYS A 188 14.51 -21.15 0.78
C LYS A 188 15.49 -19.98 1.01
N HIS A 189 14.98 -18.83 1.43
CA HIS A 189 15.80 -17.67 1.82
C HIS A 189 16.34 -17.84 3.24
N VAL A 190 15.47 -18.19 4.19
CA VAL A 190 15.81 -18.40 5.61
C VAL A 190 16.87 -19.47 5.80
N SER A 191 16.88 -20.54 5.00
CA SER A 191 17.90 -21.58 5.07
C SER A 191 19.34 -21.07 4.86
N ARG A 192 19.50 -19.83 4.37
CA ARG A 192 20.78 -19.15 4.15
C ARG A 192 21.11 -18.11 5.23
N CYS A 193 20.18 -17.83 6.14
CA CYS A 193 20.27 -16.83 7.20
C CYS A 193 20.25 -17.54 8.56
N LYS A 194 21.42 -18.04 9.00
CA LYS A 194 21.56 -18.63 10.33
C LYS A 194 21.46 -17.54 11.40
N ASP A 195 20.76 -17.85 12.50
CA ASP A 195 20.69 -17.03 13.73
C ASP A 195 20.06 -15.63 13.59
N ALA A 196 19.14 -15.47 12.64
CA ALA A 196 18.44 -14.22 12.41
C ALA A 196 17.15 -14.09 13.25
N GLU A 197 16.97 -12.98 13.97
CA GLU A 197 15.70 -12.66 14.66
C GLU A 197 14.56 -12.39 13.65
N ARG A 198 14.91 -11.90 12.45
CA ARG A 198 13.98 -11.51 11.38
C ARG A 198 14.29 -12.24 10.09
N VAL A 199 13.25 -12.52 9.30
CA VAL A 199 13.39 -13.23 8.02
C VAL A 199 14.26 -12.45 7.03
N PHE A 200 14.08 -11.12 6.98
CA PHE A 200 14.83 -10.24 6.09
C PHE A 200 15.70 -9.27 6.88
N GLN A 201 17.02 -9.47 6.84
CA GLN A 201 18.01 -8.58 7.47
C GLN A 201 18.37 -7.39 6.57
N MET A 202 17.36 -6.64 6.12
CA MET A 202 17.56 -5.48 5.25
C MET A 202 16.67 -4.32 5.65
N ALA A 203 17.13 -3.09 5.43
CA ALA A 203 16.33 -1.91 5.71
C ALA A 203 15.18 -1.77 4.69
N PRO A 204 13.97 -1.37 5.11
CA PRO A 204 12.84 -1.14 4.21
C PRO A 204 13.16 -0.16 3.08
N THR A 205 13.93 0.88 3.41
CA THR A 205 14.38 1.93 2.47
C THR A 205 15.34 1.39 1.43
N SER A 206 16.18 0.41 1.78
CA SER A 206 17.08 -0.27 0.85
C SER A 206 16.31 -1.11 -0.18
N ILE A 207 15.26 -1.81 0.25
CA ILE A 207 14.35 -2.51 -0.68
C ILE A 207 13.69 -1.52 -1.62
N ALA A 208 13.06 -0.46 -1.08
CA ALA A 208 12.34 0.52 -1.88
C ALA A 208 13.26 1.27 -2.87
N SER A 209 14.47 1.63 -2.46
CA SER A 209 15.44 2.31 -3.33
C SER A 209 16.02 1.40 -4.40
N THR A 210 16.34 0.14 -4.06
CA THR A 210 16.78 -0.87 -5.01
C THR A 210 15.68 -1.08 -6.04
N TRP A 211 14.46 -1.26 -5.57
CA TRP A 211 13.30 -1.40 -6.42
C TRP A 211 13.12 -0.23 -7.38
N ASN A 212 13.11 1.01 -6.89
CA ASN A 212 12.97 2.19 -7.75
C ASN A 212 14.10 2.33 -8.78
N ARG A 213 15.31 1.86 -8.44
CA ARG A 213 16.47 1.88 -9.34
C ARG A 213 16.34 0.89 -10.49
N TYR A 214 15.78 -0.30 -10.25
CA TYR A 214 15.73 -1.38 -11.24
C TYR A 214 14.35 -1.54 -11.91
N ALA A 215 13.29 -1.05 -11.29
CA ALA A 215 11.94 -1.07 -11.82
C ALA A 215 11.73 -0.13 -13.00
N GLY A 216 12.58 0.89 -13.16
CA GLY A 216 12.61 1.77 -14.33
C GLY A 216 11.24 2.36 -14.66
N ASP A 217 10.99 3.57 -14.16
CA ASP A 217 9.80 4.40 -14.39
C ASP A 217 8.64 4.25 -13.40
N ALA A 218 8.07 5.39 -13.00
CA ALA A 218 6.89 5.53 -12.16
C ALA A 218 5.65 4.69 -12.58
N PRO A 219 5.34 4.48 -13.88
CA PRO A 219 4.27 3.57 -14.31
C PRO A 219 4.47 2.11 -13.91
N VAL A 220 5.69 1.64 -13.61
CA VAL A 220 5.85 0.27 -13.09
C VAL A 220 5.42 0.20 -11.62
N LEU A 221 5.61 1.30 -10.87
CA LEU A 221 5.21 1.43 -9.46
C LEU A 221 3.68 1.42 -9.26
N GLY A 222 2.93 2.07 -10.17
CA GLY A 222 1.46 2.07 -10.13
C GLY A 222 0.84 0.70 -10.43
N ARG A 223 1.48 -0.08 -11.32
CA ARG A 223 1.06 -1.43 -11.72
C ARG A 223 1.19 -2.50 -10.63
N PHE A 224 2.04 -2.30 -9.62
CA PHE A 224 2.32 -3.36 -8.64
C PHE A 224 1.14 -3.72 -7.75
N LYS A 225 0.36 -2.73 -7.30
CA LYS A 225 -0.85 -3.01 -6.52
C LYS A 225 -1.84 -3.83 -7.36
N GLY A 226 -1.94 -3.53 -8.66
CA GLY A 226 -2.72 -4.31 -9.61
C GLY A 226 -2.21 -5.74 -9.78
N THR A 227 -0.89 -5.91 -10.00
CA THR A 227 -0.24 -7.23 -10.09
C THR A 227 -0.46 -8.07 -8.84
N ALA A 228 -0.21 -7.49 -7.66
CA ALA A 228 -0.41 -8.17 -6.38
C ALA A 228 -1.88 -8.54 -6.17
N ALA A 229 -2.80 -7.61 -6.42
CA ALA A 229 -4.24 -7.86 -6.30
C ALA A 229 -4.72 -8.97 -7.23
N THR A 230 -4.31 -8.95 -8.50
CA THR A 230 -4.64 -10.00 -9.47
C THR A 230 -4.07 -11.35 -9.04
N HIS A 231 -2.84 -11.38 -8.53
CA HIS A 231 -2.22 -12.62 -8.06
C HIS A 231 -2.94 -13.19 -6.83
N LEU A 232 -3.21 -12.36 -5.82
CA LEU A 232 -3.95 -12.77 -4.63
C LEU A 232 -5.37 -13.26 -4.96
N LEU A 233 -6.08 -12.57 -5.87
CA LEU A 233 -7.42 -12.99 -6.30
C LEU A 233 -7.44 -14.32 -7.04
N LYS A 234 -6.42 -14.59 -7.88
CA LYS A 234 -6.27 -15.90 -8.54
C LYS A 234 -6.11 -17.04 -7.54
N LEU A 235 -5.55 -16.76 -6.37
CA LEU A 235 -5.36 -17.70 -5.26
C LEU A 235 -6.53 -17.67 -4.26
N GLY A 236 -7.67 -17.09 -4.64
CA GLY A 236 -8.88 -17.11 -3.80
C GLY A 236 -8.87 -16.12 -2.63
N ALA A 237 -8.01 -15.10 -2.63
CA ALA A 237 -8.01 -14.08 -1.58
C ALA A 237 -9.34 -13.33 -1.49
N ASP A 238 -9.84 -13.15 -0.28
CA ASP A 238 -11.01 -12.34 0.01
C ASP A 238 -10.67 -10.85 0.17
N ALA A 239 -11.70 -10.03 0.40
CA ALA A 239 -11.54 -8.59 0.57
C ALA A 239 -10.69 -8.22 1.79
N HIS A 240 -10.69 -9.06 2.84
CA HIS A 240 -9.90 -8.83 4.04
C HIS A 240 -8.41 -9.04 3.77
N ALA A 241 -8.05 -10.13 3.08
CA ALA A 241 -6.68 -10.41 2.69
C ALA A 241 -6.11 -9.34 1.75
N LEU A 242 -6.92 -8.88 0.77
CA LEU A 242 -6.54 -7.76 -0.10
C LEU A 242 -6.36 -6.46 0.68
N SER A 243 -7.29 -6.13 1.58
CA SER A 243 -7.24 -4.93 2.40
C SER A 243 -5.97 -4.90 3.26
N ALA A 244 -5.69 -6.01 3.96
CA ALA A 244 -4.55 -6.14 4.84
C ALA A 244 -3.22 -6.05 4.09
N ASN A 245 -3.09 -6.78 2.99
CA ASN A 245 -1.83 -6.86 2.26
C ASN A 245 -1.52 -5.58 1.47
N LEU A 246 -2.51 -5.01 0.78
CA LEU A 246 -2.33 -3.81 -0.04
C LEU A 246 -2.38 -2.52 0.79
N GLY A 247 -2.83 -2.62 2.05
CA GLY A 247 -3.02 -1.48 2.94
C GLY A 247 -4.08 -0.50 2.42
N VAL A 248 -5.17 -1.04 1.86
CA VAL A 248 -6.33 -0.28 1.36
C VAL A 248 -7.54 -0.55 2.24
N SER A 249 -8.56 0.31 2.20
CA SER A 249 -9.79 0.05 2.97
C SER A 249 -10.53 -1.19 2.48
N LEU A 250 -11.32 -1.81 3.34
CA LEU A 250 -12.13 -2.98 2.99
C LEU A 250 -13.10 -2.67 1.83
N ALA A 251 -13.69 -1.47 1.81
CA ALA A 251 -14.52 -1.01 0.70
C ALA A 251 -13.73 -0.91 -0.62
N SER A 252 -12.49 -0.40 -0.57
CA SER A 252 -11.61 -0.35 -1.74
C SER A 252 -11.23 -1.74 -2.23
N ALA A 253 -10.98 -2.68 -1.31
CA ALA A 253 -10.69 -4.06 -1.63
C ALA A 253 -11.89 -4.74 -2.30
N GLY A 254 -13.11 -4.55 -1.78
CA GLY A 254 -14.34 -5.05 -2.41
C GLY A 254 -14.54 -4.50 -3.82
N ALA A 255 -14.38 -3.19 -4.02
CA ALA A 255 -14.46 -2.58 -5.34
C ALA A 255 -13.38 -3.12 -6.32
N LEU A 256 -12.19 -3.42 -5.81
CA LEU A 256 -11.10 -4.01 -6.59
C LEU A 256 -11.41 -5.44 -7.03
N MET A 257 -11.99 -6.24 -6.14
CA MET A 257 -12.45 -7.60 -6.47
C MET A 257 -13.50 -7.58 -7.57
N GLU A 258 -14.52 -6.72 -7.46
CA GLU A 258 -15.58 -6.59 -8.47
C GLU A 258 -15.02 -6.18 -9.84
N ARG A 259 -14.05 -5.26 -9.86
CA ARG A 259 -13.42 -4.80 -11.11
C ARG A 259 -12.54 -5.87 -11.76
N LEU A 260 -11.94 -6.75 -10.97
CA LEU A 260 -11.04 -7.81 -11.46
C LEU A 260 -11.74 -9.16 -11.67
N ARG A 261 -12.98 -9.32 -11.19
CA ARG A 261 -13.82 -10.52 -11.39
C ARG A 261 -13.96 -10.96 -12.86
N PRO A 262 -14.06 -10.06 -13.86
CA PRO A 262 -14.11 -10.47 -15.27
C PRO A 262 -12.82 -11.15 -15.76
N ALA A 263 -11.66 -10.84 -15.15
CA ALA A 263 -10.37 -11.43 -15.53
C ALA A 263 -10.12 -12.81 -14.88
N SER A 264 -10.87 -13.18 -13.85
CA SER A 264 -10.78 -14.47 -13.16
C SER A 264 -11.76 -15.51 -13.71
N GLN A 265 -12.91 -15.10 -14.26
CA GLN A 265 -13.90 -16.03 -14.83
C GLN A 265 -13.47 -16.65 -16.16
N SER A 266 -12.65 -15.95 -16.96
CA SER A 266 -12.05 -16.53 -18.17
C SER A 266 -11.06 -17.67 -17.86
N VAL A 267 -10.37 -17.61 -16.72
CA VAL A 267 -9.40 -18.64 -16.30
C VAL A 267 -10.10 -19.89 -15.73
N GLN A 268 -11.25 -19.73 -15.05
CA GLN A 268 -12.03 -20.87 -14.55
C GLN A 268 -12.77 -21.63 -15.66
N GLN A 269 -13.17 -20.95 -16.74
CA GLN A 269 -13.78 -21.62 -17.90
C GLN A 269 -12.76 -22.41 -18.74
N GLU A 270 -11.51 -21.96 -18.84
CA GLU A 270 -10.44 -22.73 -19.51
C GLU A 270 -9.96 -23.94 -18.70
N ALA A 271 -10.16 -23.98 -17.38
CA ALA A 271 -9.80 -25.12 -16.55
C ALA A 271 -10.90 -26.21 -16.46
N LEU A 272 -12.09 -25.93 -17.01
CA LEU A 272 -13.26 -26.82 -17.00
C LEU A 272 -13.70 -27.27 -18.41
N ALA A 273 -12.93 -26.93 -19.44
CA ALA A 273 -13.08 -27.36 -20.83
C ALA A 273 -11.94 -28.31 -21.22
#